data_AF-A0A382EEA1-F1
#
_entry.id   AF-A0A382EEA1-F1
#
_cell.length_a   1.000
_cell.length_b   1.000
_cell.length_c   1.000
_cell.angle_alpha   90.00
_cell.angle_beta   90.00
_cell.angle_gamma   90.00
#
_symmetry.space_group_name_H-M   'P 1'
#
loop_
_entity.id
_entity.type
_entity.pdbx_description
1 polymer ?
#
loop_
_entity_poly.entity_id
_entity_poly.type
_entity_poly.pdbx_seq_one_letter_code
_entity_poly.pdbx_strand_id
1 'polypeptide(L)' 'MVFRRGQQIVLGNERTTEHVAVKVIMHDSMQGWLAENGDGDYQWYREHKQEKDPKETEYWKYIKKVGT' A
#
# COMPACT_ATOMS: atom_id res chain seq x y z
N MET A 1 -12.24 3.37 -5.16
CA MET A 1 -11.56 4.65 -4.82
C MET A 1 -10.51 4.92 -5.88
N VAL A 2 -10.28 6.16 -6.31
CA VAL A 2 -9.27 6.48 -7.34
C VAL A 2 -8.02 7.02 -6.66
N PHE A 3 -6.89 6.35 -6.82
CA PHE A 3 -5.60 6.80 -6.32
C PHE A 3 -4.79 7.39 -7.46
N ARG A 4 -4.39 8.66 -7.32
CA ARG A 4 -3.63 9.36 -8.37
C ARG A 4 -2.15 9.32 -8.07
N ARG A 5 -1.33 9.29 -9.12
CA ARG A 5 0.13 9.43 -9.00
C ARG A 5 0.49 10.69 -8.20
N GLY A 6 1.42 10.56 -7.26
CA GLY A 6 1.87 11.61 -6.36
C GLY A 6 1.01 11.80 -5.10
N GLN A 7 -0.12 11.11 -4.98
CA GLN A 7 -0.96 11.20 -3.78
C GLN A 7 -0.26 10.51 -2.59
N GLN A 8 -0.15 11.22 -1.47
CA GLN A 8 0.30 10.62 -0.22
C GLN A 8 -0.88 9.99 0.54
N ILE A 9 -0.73 8.72 0.92
CA ILE A 9 -1.73 7.94 1.66
C ILE A 9 -1.07 7.20 2.81
N VAL A 10 -1.86 6.84 3.81
CA VAL A 10 -1.47 5.93 4.88
C VAL A 10 -2.03 4.55 4.57
N LEU A 11 -1.16 3.57 4.54
CA LEU A 11 -1.48 2.15 4.45
C LEU A 11 -1.27 1.48 5.80
N GLY A 12 -2.18 0.58 6.17
CA GLY A 12 -2.08 -0.23 7.38
C GLY A 12 -1.82 -1.69 7.03
N ASN A 13 -0.80 -2.29 7.64
CA ASN A 13 -0.47 -3.70 7.49
C ASN A 13 -1.46 -4.55 8.29
N GLU A 14 -2.12 -5.49 7.63
CA GLU A 14 -3.14 -6.32 8.26
C GLU A 14 -2.59 -7.30 9.30
N ARG A 15 -1.31 -7.69 9.18
CA ARG A 15 -0.66 -8.66 10.07
C ARG A 15 -0.04 -7.98 11.29
N THR A 16 0.69 -6.88 11.06
CA THR A 16 1.50 -6.24 12.11
C THR A 16 0.83 -5.02 12.74
N THR A 17 -0.29 -4.54 12.18
CA THR A 17 -0.95 -3.27 12.54
C THR A 17 -0.07 -2.03 12.35
N GLU A 18 1.06 -2.18 11.66
CA GLU A 18 1.94 -1.08 11.29
C GLU A 18 1.26 -0.15 10.30
N HIS A 19 1.54 1.15 10.41
CA HIS A 19 1.04 2.16 9.49
C HIS A 19 2.20 2.85 8.79
N VAL A 20 2.14 2.91 7.46
CA VAL A 20 3.17 3.54 6.63
C VAL A 20 2.55 4.64 5.78
N ALA A 21 3.19 5.81 5.77
CA ALA A 21 2.86 6.88 4.83
C ALA A 21 3.65 6.68 3.55
N VAL A 22 2.96 6.61 2.42
CA VAL A 22 3.56 6.31 1.11
C VAL A 22 3.04 7.26 0.05
N LYS A 23 3.85 7.48 -0.98
CA LYS A 23 3.47 8.28 -2.15
C LYS A 23 3.13 7.36 -3.31
N VAL A 24 1.86 7.36 -3.71
CA VAL A 24 1.35 6.48 -4.77
C VAL A 24 2.01 6.81 -6.10
N ILE A 25 2.53 5.78 -6.77
CA ILE A 25 2.99 5.84 -8.16
C ILE A 25 1.90 5.27 -9.07
N MET A 26 1.34 4.12 -8.71
CA MET A 26 0.19 3.51 -9.38
C MET A 26 -0.65 2.71 -8.39
N HIS A 27 -1.94 2.54 -8.69
CA HIS A 27 -2.80 1.57 -8.02
C HIS A 27 -3.38 0.63 -9.06
N ASP A 28 -3.31 -0.66 -8.78
CA ASP A 28 -3.92 -1.74 -9.52
C ASP A 28 -4.90 -2.45 -8.60
N SER A 29 -6.16 -2.59 -9.01
CA SER A 29 -7.22 -3.13 -8.14
C SER A 29 -7.08 -4.63 -7.85
N MET A 30 -6.17 -5.34 -8.51
CA MET A 30 -5.92 -6.76 -8.26
C MET A 30 -4.66 -6.98 -7.42
N GLN A 31 -3.68 -6.09 -7.54
CA GLN A 31 -2.40 -6.18 -6.84
C GLN A 31 -2.33 -5.26 -5.62
N GLY A 32 -2.70 -3.99 -5.73
CA GLY A 32 -2.57 -2.96 -4.70
C GLY A 32 -1.82 -1.72 -5.20
N TRP A 33 -0.97 -1.13 -4.35
CA TRP A 33 -0.28 0.13 -4.66
C TRP A 33 1.20 -0.08 -4.94
N LEU A 34 1.69 0.40 -6.09
CA LEU A 34 3.11 0.71 -6.23
C LEU A 34 3.32 2.10 -5.64
N ALA A 35 4.14 2.19 -4.60
CA ALA A 35 4.37 3.46 -3.93
C ALA A 35 5.83 3.62 -3.46
N GLU A 36 6.25 4.87 -3.39
CA GLU A 36 7.51 5.29 -2.78
C GLU A 36 7.31 5.38 -1.26
N ASN A 37 8.19 4.73 -0.49
CA ASN A 37 8.19 4.75 0.98
C ASN A 37 8.89 6.02 1.52
N GLY A 38 9.02 6.14 2.85
CA GLY A 38 9.68 7.28 3.49
C GLY A 38 11.17 7.41 3.17
N ASP A 39 11.83 6.32 2.80
CA ASP A 39 13.26 6.25 2.46
C ASP A 39 13.52 6.57 0.97
N GLY A 40 12.47 6.69 0.16
CA GLY A 40 12.57 6.92 -1.29
C GLY A 40 12.63 5.64 -2.12
N ASP A 41 12.49 4.47 -1.50
CA ASP A 41 12.42 3.19 -2.19
C ASP A 41 11.02 2.89 -2.72
N TYR A 42 10.98 2.22 -3.87
CA TYR A 42 9.75 1.83 -4.54
C TYR A 42 9.40 0.37 -4.21
N GLN A 43 8.21 0.14 -3.70
CA GLN A 43 7.72 -1.23 -3.48
C GLN A 43 6.22 -1.37 -3.72
N TRP A 44 5.81 -2.63 -3.88
CA TRP A 44 4.41 -3.01 -4.00
C TRP A 44 3.81 -3.30 -2.61
N TYR A 45 2.77 -2.56 -2.28
CA TYR A 45 1.92 -2.78 -1.12
C TYR A 45 0.68 -3.55 -1.55
N ARG A 46 0.66 -4.86 -1.29
CA ARG A 46 -0.38 -5.75 -1.79
C ARG A 46 -1.70 -5.56 -1.08
N GLU A 47 -2.80 -5.40 -1.83
CA GLU A 47 -4.14 -5.19 -1.26
C GLU A 47 -4.89 -6.51 -1.02
N HIS A 48 -4.71 -7.49 -1.91
CA HIS A 48 -5.51 -8.71 -1.91
C HIS A 48 -4.66 -9.96 -1.66
N LYS A 49 -5.13 -10.77 -0.71
CA LYS A 49 -4.58 -12.09 -0.43
C LYS A 49 -4.90 -13.09 -1.54
N GLN A 50 -3.88 -13.76 -2.04
CA GLN A 50 -4.04 -14.86 -3.00
C GLN A 50 -3.75 -16.20 -2.31
N GLU A 51 -4.43 -17.24 -2.77
CA GLU A 51 -4.33 -18.59 -2.17
C GLU A 51 -2.90 -19.16 -2.24
N LYS A 52 -2.13 -18.74 -3.25
CA LYS A 52 -0.76 -19.20 -3.50
C LYS A 52 0.32 -18.32 -2.87
N ASP A 53 -0.07 -17.24 -2.20
CA ASP A 53 0.90 -16.35 -1.57
C ASP A 53 1.59 -17.05 -0.39
N PRO A 54 2.91 -16.82 -0.20
CA PRO A 54 3.61 -17.26 1.00
C PRO A 54 2.91 -16.84 2.29
N LYS A 55 3.06 -17.65 3.35
CA LYS A 55 2.43 -17.35 4.66
C LYS A 55 2.88 -16.01 5.26
N GLU A 56 4.05 -15.53 4.86
CA GLU A 56 4.68 -14.32 5.37
C GLU A 56 4.36 -13.09 4.51
N THR A 57 3.58 -13.24 3.45
CA THR A 57 3.19 -12.12 2.60
C THR A 57 2.35 -11.12 3.38
N GLU A 58 2.76 -9.86 3.30
CA GLU A 58 2.11 -8.75 3.96
C GLU A 58 1.05 -8.13 3.06
N TYR A 59 -0.09 -7.81 3.65
CA TYR A 59 -1.21 -7.16 2.99
C TYR A 59 -1.49 -5.83 3.65
N TRP A 60 -1.90 -4.89 2.82
CA TRP A 60 -2.01 -3.49 3.17
C TRP A 60 -3.39 -2.99 2.82
N LYS A 61 -3.96 -2.19 3.72
CA LYS A 61 -5.25 -1.54 3.53
C LYS A 61 -5.09 -0.04 3.54
N TYR A 62 -5.81 0.62 2.65
CA TYR A 62 -5.93 2.06 2.69
C TYR A 62 -6.63 2.52 3.98
N ILE A 63 -5.99 3.42 4.72
CA ILE A 63 -6.52 3.99 5.97
C ILE A 63 -7.01 5.42 5.74
N LYS A 64 -6.15 6.31 5.24
CA LYS A 64 -6.47 7.72 4.99
C LYS A 64 -5.54 8.38 3.99
N LYS A 65 -5.96 9.52 3.43
CA LYS A 65 -5.09 10.42 2.67
C LYS A 65 -4.32 11.33 3.63
N VAL A 66 -3.05 11.60 3.32
CA VAL A 66 -2.23 12.57 4.07
C VAL A 66 -2.56 13.99 3.61
N GLY A 67 -2.64 14.94 4.54
CA GLY A 67 -2.93 16.35 4.25
C GLY A 67 -4.42 16.66 4.03
N THR A 68 -5.30 15.93 4.72
CA THR A 68 -6.69 16.37 4.93
C THR A 68 -6.77 17.15 6.24
#